data_AF-A0A7S0X2B6-F1
#
_entry.id   AF-A0A7S0X2B6-F1
#
_cell.length_a   1.000
_cell.length_b   1.000
_cell.length_c   1.000
_cell.angle_alpha   90.00
_cell.angle_beta   90.00
_cell.angle_gamma   90.00
#
_symmetry.space_group_name_H-M   'P 1'
#
loop_
_entity.id
_entity.type
_entity.pdbx_description
1 polymer ?
#
loop_
_entity_poly.entity_id
_entity_poly.type
_entity_poly.pdbx_seq_one_letter_code
_entity_poly.pdbx_strand_id
1 'polypeptide(L)'
;MASHVAVFRGAPATASLRQGPGPRPSRRPSPSPPLLPLRGRRRPSTWVRGAGGERGGGTFDNGRMHVPADAFGGMSPEYKAAGALKNLFTMVAIRVVMAQEQEEQGGYANGGGDAMTDTHRTLRDYLVEHPLRDGNAWLEQLMRHEDGNMRRTALRLLEVRKAYASGQFDFADMHQLAVKELTRDNDKLMADYVADSMSLSVGEGMGMDGLQQ
;
A
#
# COMPACT_ATOMS: atom_id res chain seq x y z
N MET A 1 -15.28 -27.87 65.58
CA MET A 1 -16.42 -28.78 65.29
C MET A 1 -16.40 -29.03 63.79
N ALA A 2 -15.75 -30.12 63.37
CA ALA A 2 -16.38 -31.32 62.81
C ALA A 2 -17.07 -31.02 61.46
N SER A 3 -16.38 -31.24 60.34
CA SER A 3 -16.43 -32.48 59.54
C SER A 3 -17.53 -32.43 58.47
N HIS A 4 -17.15 -32.32 57.19
CA HIS A 4 -17.45 -33.39 56.23
C HIS A 4 -16.57 -33.31 54.98
N VAL A 5 -15.85 -34.41 54.79
CA VAL A 5 -15.12 -34.82 53.60
C VAL A 5 -16.12 -35.55 52.70
N ALA A 6 -16.04 -35.33 51.38
CA ALA A 6 -16.49 -36.31 50.41
C ALA A 6 -15.62 -36.25 49.15
N VAL A 7 -14.66 -37.18 49.12
CA VAL A 7 -13.90 -37.63 47.96
C VAL A 7 -14.77 -38.63 47.20
N PHE A 8 -14.81 -38.56 45.87
CA PHE A 8 -15.15 -39.73 45.06
C PHE A 8 -14.18 -39.88 43.88
N ARG A 9 -13.45 -41.00 43.91
CA ARG A 9 -12.58 -41.56 42.87
C ARG A 9 -13.43 -42.43 41.93
N GLY A 10 -13.01 -42.60 40.67
CA GLY A 10 -13.33 -43.81 39.89
C GLY A 10 -13.38 -43.63 38.37
N ALA A 11 -12.30 -44.02 37.68
CA ALA A 11 -12.19 -44.27 36.23
C ALA A 11 -12.88 -45.62 35.84
N PRO A 12 -12.70 -46.28 34.65
CA PRO A 12 -12.01 -45.92 33.40
C PRO A 12 -12.71 -46.34 32.06
N ALA A 13 -12.10 -45.92 30.95
CA ALA A 13 -11.96 -46.59 29.64
C ALA A 13 -13.19 -47.06 28.83
N THR A 14 -13.33 -46.52 27.61
CA THR A 14 -13.56 -47.34 26.40
C THR A 14 -12.82 -46.76 25.20
N ALA A 15 -12.15 -47.66 24.49
CA ALA A 15 -11.42 -47.45 23.24
C ALA A 15 -12.30 -47.79 22.03
N SER A 16 -12.28 -46.96 21.00
CA SER A 16 -12.66 -47.26 19.60
C SER A 16 -12.58 -45.95 18.82
N LEU A 17 -12.09 -45.85 17.59
CA LEU A 17 -11.59 -46.81 16.62
C LEU A 17 -10.80 -45.95 15.62
N ARG A 18 -9.59 -46.40 15.27
CA ARG A 18 -8.79 -45.84 14.17
C ARG A 18 -9.63 -45.78 12.90
N GLN A 19 -9.85 -44.59 12.35
CA GLN A 19 -10.21 -44.44 10.94
C GLN A 19 -8.92 -44.17 10.16
N GLY A 20 -8.48 -45.16 9.39
CA GLY A 20 -7.36 -45.02 8.47
C GLY A 20 -7.75 -44.15 7.27
N PRO A 21 -6.78 -43.45 6.65
CA PRO A 21 -7.03 -42.66 5.45
C PRO A 21 -7.30 -43.58 4.24
N GLY A 22 -8.44 -43.38 3.58
CA GLY A 22 -8.82 -44.11 2.37
C GLY A 22 -7.87 -43.88 1.18
N PRO A 23 -7.87 -44.79 0.19
CA PRO A 23 -6.92 -44.77 -0.92
C PRO A 23 -7.20 -43.62 -1.90
N ARG A 24 -6.10 -42.99 -2.35
CA ARG A 24 -6.09 -41.91 -3.36
C ARG A 24 -6.51 -42.43 -4.74
N PRO A 25 -7.37 -41.73 -5.49
CA PRO A 25 -7.62 -42.08 -6.88
C PRO A 25 -6.40 -41.76 -7.76
N SER A 26 -5.95 -42.78 -8.50
CA SER A 26 -4.90 -42.73 -9.52
C SER A 26 -5.23 -41.75 -10.64
N ARG A 27 -4.42 -40.70 -10.79
CA ARG A 27 -4.42 -39.80 -11.96
C ARG A 27 -4.00 -40.57 -13.21
N ARG A 28 -4.90 -40.70 -14.18
CA ARG A 28 -4.54 -41.09 -15.56
C ARG A 28 -3.81 -39.92 -16.24
N PRO A 29 -2.74 -40.17 -17.01
CA PRO A 29 -2.13 -39.14 -17.86
C PRO A 29 -3.02 -38.86 -19.08
N SER A 30 -3.26 -37.58 -19.34
CA SER A 30 -3.94 -37.07 -20.53
C SER A 30 -3.06 -37.22 -21.79
N PRO A 31 -3.62 -37.58 -22.96
CA PRO A 31 -2.89 -37.58 -24.22
C PRO A 31 -2.66 -36.15 -24.74
N SER A 32 -1.44 -35.89 -25.22
CA SER A 32 -1.01 -34.62 -25.83
C SER A 32 -1.80 -34.30 -27.12
N PRO A 33 -2.12 -33.01 -27.39
CA PRO A 33 -2.74 -32.61 -28.65
C PRO A 33 -1.74 -32.60 -29.83
N PRO A 34 -2.19 -32.86 -31.06
CA PRO A 34 -1.33 -32.93 -32.25
C PRO A 34 -0.87 -31.55 -32.74
N LEU A 35 0.37 -31.51 -33.22
CA LEU A 35 1.00 -30.35 -33.85
C LEU A 35 0.28 -30.00 -35.18
N LEU A 36 -0.24 -28.77 -35.27
CA LEU A 36 -0.76 -28.21 -36.53
C LEU A 36 0.39 -27.72 -37.43
N PRO A 37 0.26 -27.84 -38.76
CA PRO A 37 1.31 -27.47 -39.70
C PRO A 37 1.45 -25.94 -39.86
N LEU A 38 2.70 -25.47 -39.78
CA LEU A 38 3.13 -24.13 -40.18
C LEU A 38 2.85 -23.90 -41.67
N ARG A 39 1.94 -22.98 -41.99
CA ARG A 39 1.77 -22.47 -43.35
C ARG A 39 1.44 -20.98 -43.31
N GLY A 40 2.23 -20.19 -44.05
CA GLY A 40 1.74 -18.95 -44.64
C GLY A 40 2.44 -17.65 -44.22
N ARG A 41 3.52 -17.34 -44.94
CA ARG A 41 4.04 -15.99 -45.23
C ARG A 41 3.01 -14.85 -45.07
N ARG A 42 3.38 -13.82 -44.31
CA ARG A 42 2.98 -12.42 -44.59
C ARG A 42 4.23 -11.53 -44.67
N ARG A 43 4.22 -10.70 -45.71
CA ARG A 43 5.31 -9.82 -46.19
C ARG A 43 5.59 -8.71 -45.17
N PRO A 44 6.86 -8.28 -44.99
CA PRO A 44 7.14 -7.03 -44.28
C PRO A 44 6.80 -5.84 -45.18
N SER A 45 5.83 -5.02 -44.76
CA SER A 45 5.59 -3.70 -45.34
C SER A 45 6.74 -2.78 -44.96
N THR A 46 7.37 -2.21 -45.98
CA THR A 46 8.42 -1.20 -45.93
C THR A 46 8.01 -0.01 -45.07
N TRP A 47 8.82 0.28 -44.05
CA TRP A 47 8.74 1.52 -43.27
C TRP A 47 9.21 2.69 -44.15
N VAL A 48 8.27 3.51 -44.61
CA VAL A 48 8.58 4.84 -45.12
C VAL A 48 8.65 5.77 -43.93
N ARG A 49 9.87 6.21 -43.60
CA ARG A 49 10.15 7.24 -42.60
C ARG A 49 9.75 8.60 -43.20
N GLY A 50 8.52 9.02 -42.94
CA GLY A 50 8.07 10.39 -43.16
C GLY A 50 8.57 11.28 -42.04
N ALA A 51 9.45 12.23 -42.39
CA ALA A 51 9.82 13.33 -41.52
C ALA A 51 8.64 14.31 -41.43
N GLY A 52 8.11 14.52 -40.23
CA GLY A 52 7.09 15.52 -39.93
C GLY A 52 7.12 15.78 -38.43
N GLY A 53 7.41 17.02 -38.05
CA GLY A 53 7.52 17.42 -36.65
C GLY A 53 6.16 17.42 -35.97
N GLU A 54 5.90 16.40 -35.15
CA GLU A 54 4.75 16.38 -34.25
C GLU A 54 5.20 16.89 -32.87
N ARG A 55 5.02 18.19 -32.64
CA ARG A 55 4.86 18.72 -31.29
C ARG A 55 3.44 18.38 -30.84
N GLY A 56 3.21 17.14 -30.44
CA GLY A 56 1.93 16.66 -29.94
C GLY A 56 2.18 15.66 -28.84
N GLY A 57 1.72 15.97 -27.62
CA GLY A 57 1.76 15.04 -26.50
C GLY A 57 1.03 13.74 -26.89
N GLY A 58 1.81 12.68 -27.11
CA GLY A 58 1.35 11.46 -27.75
C GLY A 58 0.36 10.69 -26.89
N THR A 59 -0.92 10.87 -27.15
CA THR A 59 -1.93 9.83 -26.92
C THR A 59 -1.80 8.83 -28.07
N PHE A 60 -1.48 7.57 -27.78
CA PHE A 60 -1.52 6.52 -28.79
C PHE A 60 -2.96 6.27 -29.25
N ASP A 61 -3.16 5.54 -30.35
CA ASP A 61 -4.48 5.17 -30.93
C ASP A 61 -5.44 4.46 -29.94
N ASN A 62 -4.95 4.05 -28.76
CA ASN A 62 -5.72 3.45 -27.66
C ASN A 62 -6.15 4.44 -26.56
N GLY A 63 -5.93 5.75 -26.75
CA GLY A 63 -6.31 6.80 -25.81
C GLY A 63 -5.43 6.89 -24.56
N ARG A 64 -4.34 6.12 -24.47
CA ARG A 64 -3.40 6.20 -23.34
C ARG A 64 -2.32 7.23 -23.63
N MET A 65 -2.03 8.06 -22.62
CA MET A 65 -0.94 9.02 -22.67
C MET A 65 0.40 8.30 -22.58
N HIS A 66 1.31 8.55 -23.52
CA HIS A 66 2.67 8.03 -23.46
C HIS A 66 3.47 8.77 -22.37
N VAL A 67 3.94 8.02 -21.39
CA VAL A 67 4.88 8.52 -20.39
C VAL A 67 6.30 8.23 -20.89
N PRO A 68 7.13 9.24 -21.16
CA PRO A 68 8.51 9.02 -21.60
C PRO A 68 9.26 8.13 -20.61
N ALA A 69 9.92 7.08 -21.11
CA ALA A 69 10.60 6.07 -20.28
C ALA A 69 11.71 6.64 -19.38
N ASP A 70 12.24 7.82 -19.73
CA ASP A 70 13.27 8.53 -18.96
C ASP A 70 12.71 9.23 -17.70
N ALA A 71 11.40 9.52 -17.65
CA ALA A 71 10.80 10.31 -16.56
C ALA A 71 10.84 9.60 -15.19
N PHE A 72 11.04 8.28 -15.17
CA PHE A 72 10.98 7.45 -13.96
C PHE A 72 12.14 6.46 -13.85
N GLY A 73 13.27 6.73 -14.52
CA GLY A 73 14.45 5.85 -14.47
C GLY A 73 14.18 4.45 -15.03
N GLY A 74 13.35 4.36 -16.07
CA GLY A 74 12.97 3.09 -16.71
C GLY A 74 11.84 2.30 -16.02
N MET A 75 11.33 2.75 -14.86
CA MET A 75 10.18 2.14 -14.20
C MET A 75 8.86 2.77 -14.66
N SER A 76 7.76 2.01 -14.60
CA SER A 76 6.45 2.61 -14.87
C SER A 76 6.01 3.51 -13.70
N PRO A 77 5.27 4.60 -13.96
CA PRO A 77 4.74 5.46 -12.90
C PRO A 77 3.89 4.69 -11.89
N GLU A 78 3.14 3.70 -12.34
CA GLU A 78 2.31 2.82 -11.50
C GLU A 78 3.18 1.99 -10.55
N TYR A 79 4.32 1.50 -11.03
CA TYR A 79 5.27 0.77 -10.18
C TYR A 79 5.85 1.67 -9.08
N LYS A 80 6.17 2.93 -9.42
CA LYS A 80 6.63 3.91 -8.44
C LYS A 80 5.55 4.25 -7.40
N ALA A 81 4.30 4.43 -7.84
CA ALA A 81 3.16 4.65 -6.95
C ALA A 81 2.92 3.45 -6.02
N ALA A 82 2.99 2.22 -6.54
CA ALA A 82 2.90 1.01 -5.74
C ALA A 82 4.04 0.93 -4.69
N GLY A 83 5.25 1.37 -5.05
CA GLY A 83 6.37 1.52 -4.11
C GLY A 83 6.03 2.44 -2.94
N ALA A 84 5.43 3.61 -3.22
CA ALA A 84 5.00 4.55 -2.18
C ALA A 84 3.90 3.97 -1.29
N LEU A 85 2.91 3.26 -1.87
CA LEU A 85 1.83 2.61 -1.12
C LEU A 85 2.37 1.54 -0.16
N LYS A 86 3.40 0.78 -0.55
CA LYS A 86 4.04 -0.20 0.36
C LYS A 86 4.63 0.45 1.61
N ASN A 87 5.25 1.62 1.46
CA ASN A 87 5.78 2.37 2.60
C ASN A 87 4.65 2.92 3.48
N LEU A 88 3.60 3.46 2.87
CA LEU A 88 2.40 3.91 3.57
C LEU A 88 1.77 2.79 4.40
N PHE A 89 1.54 1.61 3.82
CA PHE A 89 0.96 0.46 4.54
C PHE A 89 1.84 -0.02 5.69
N THR A 90 3.16 0.10 5.56
CA THR A 90 4.08 -0.21 6.65
C THR A 90 3.90 0.78 7.80
N MET A 91 3.77 2.08 7.52
CA MET A 91 3.47 3.09 8.55
C MET A 91 2.13 2.86 9.22
N VAL A 92 1.08 2.55 8.44
CA VAL A 92 -0.26 2.23 8.98
C VAL A 92 -0.19 1.01 9.88
N ALA A 93 0.50 -0.06 9.47
CA ALA A 93 0.65 -1.24 10.30
C ALA A 93 1.35 -0.95 11.64
N ILE A 94 2.39 -0.10 11.64
CA ILE A 94 3.06 0.33 12.88
C ILE A 94 2.07 1.05 13.80
N ARG A 95 1.26 1.97 13.26
CA ARG A 95 0.23 2.69 14.03
C ARG A 95 -0.83 1.76 14.61
N VAL A 96 -1.32 0.81 13.81
CA VAL A 96 -2.34 -0.17 14.24
C VAL A 96 -1.80 -1.06 15.36
N VAL A 97 -0.60 -1.62 15.20
CA VAL A 97 0.00 -2.48 16.24
C VAL A 97 0.26 -1.69 17.52
N MET A 98 0.77 -0.46 17.40
CA MET A 98 0.96 0.43 18.56
C MET A 98 -0.34 0.68 19.32
N ALA A 99 -1.47 0.89 18.63
CA ALA A 99 -2.77 1.08 19.26
C ALA A 99 -3.27 -0.22 19.93
N GLN A 100 -3.11 -1.37 19.27
CA GLN A 100 -3.52 -2.67 19.83
C GLN A 100 -2.79 -2.98 21.14
N GLU A 101 -1.49 -2.69 21.23
CA GLU A 101 -0.70 -2.88 22.46
C GLU A 101 -1.15 -1.95 23.60
N GLN A 102 -1.64 -0.74 23.28
CA GLN A 102 -2.17 0.20 24.28
C GLN A 102 -3.52 -0.25 24.84
N GLU A 103 -4.39 -0.81 23.99
CA GLU A 103 -5.72 -1.26 24.39
C GLU A 103 -5.70 -2.57 25.19
N GLU A 104 -4.85 -3.53 24.78
CA GLU A 104 -4.77 -4.88 25.38
C GLU A 104 -4.36 -4.88 26.86
N GLN A 105 -3.56 -3.90 27.30
CA GLN A 105 -3.04 -3.84 28.68
C GLN A 105 -3.85 -2.93 29.63
N GLY A 106 -5.08 -2.58 29.25
CA GLY A 106 -6.03 -1.96 30.15
C GLY A 106 -6.01 -0.44 30.10
N GLY A 107 -6.51 0.11 28.99
CA GLY A 107 -7.01 1.48 28.97
C GLY A 107 -8.01 1.69 30.11
N TYR A 108 -7.64 2.51 31.09
CA TYR A 108 -8.49 3.08 32.15
C TYR A 108 -9.03 2.17 33.26
N ALA A 109 -8.57 0.92 33.42
CA ALA A 109 -9.14 0.02 34.44
C ALA A 109 -8.38 -0.04 35.78
N ASN A 110 -7.10 0.39 35.84
CA ASN A 110 -6.33 0.42 37.09
C ASN A 110 -5.64 1.78 37.21
N GLY A 111 -6.10 2.60 38.15
CA GLY A 111 -5.61 3.97 38.35
C GLY A 111 -4.08 4.04 38.43
N GLY A 112 -3.47 4.64 37.42
CA GLY A 112 -2.03 4.78 37.31
C GLY A 112 -1.66 5.03 35.85
N GLY A 113 -1.72 6.29 35.43
CA GLY A 113 -1.30 6.70 34.09
C GLY A 113 0.19 6.47 33.90
N ASP A 114 0.58 5.27 33.45
CA ASP A 114 1.90 5.02 32.86
C ASP A 114 2.05 3.60 32.28
N ALA A 115 1.00 2.81 32.12
CA ALA A 115 1.09 1.43 31.61
C ALA A 115 1.22 1.38 30.07
N MET A 116 2.14 2.16 29.49
CA MET A 116 2.59 1.92 28.11
C MET A 116 3.48 0.67 28.14
N THR A 117 3.14 -0.33 27.33
CA THR A 117 3.92 -1.57 27.24
C THR A 117 5.39 -1.24 26.91
N ASP A 118 6.34 -1.96 27.52
CA ASP A 118 7.76 -1.75 27.25
C ASP A 118 8.06 -1.83 25.74
N THR A 119 7.48 -2.83 25.08
CA THR A 119 7.53 -3.00 23.61
C THR A 119 6.97 -1.80 22.84
N HIS A 120 5.88 -1.18 23.29
CA HIS A 120 5.31 -0.01 22.63
C HIS A 120 6.26 1.20 22.73
N ARG A 121 6.83 1.47 23.92
CA ARG A 121 7.79 2.57 24.09
C ARG A 121 9.01 2.36 23.21
N THR A 122 9.60 1.17 23.26
CA THR A 122 10.77 0.81 22.46
C THR A 122 10.49 0.90 20.96
N LEU A 123 9.32 0.46 20.49
CA LEU A 123 8.94 0.58 19.08
C LEU A 123 8.76 2.04 18.64
N ARG A 124 8.15 2.87 19.49
CA ARG A 124 8.00 4.31 19.23
C ARG A 124 9.36 5.00 19.16
N ASP A 125 10.24 4.72 20.11
CA ASP A 125 11.56 5.34 20.18
C ASP A 125 12.44 4.87 19.01
N TYR A 126 12.39 3.59 18.67
CA TYR A 126 13.03 3.04 17.47
C TYR A 126 12.56 3.71 16.17
N LEU A 127 11.27 4.06 16.07
CA LEU A 127 10.75 4.79 14.90
C LEU A 127 11.26 6.23 14.81
N VAL A 128 11.53 6.88 15.94
CA VAL A 128 12.12 8.22 15.98
C VAL A 128 13.59 8.17 15.57
N GLU A 129 14.33 7.19 16.07
CA GLU A 129 15.76 6.99 15.75
C GLU A 129 15.97 6.52 14.30
N HIS A 130 15.08 5.66 13.83
CA HIS A 130 15.12 5.08 12.48
C HIS A 130 13.85 5.46 11.70
N PRO A 131 13.82 6.64 11.04
CA PRO A 131 12.65 7.08 10.32
C PRO A 131 12.34 6.16 9.13
N LEU A 132 11.04 5.91 8.92
CA LEU A 132 10.54 5.02 7.89
C LEU A 132 10.68 5.64 6.48
N ARG A 133 11.85 5.45 5.85
CA ARG A 133 12.10 5.85 4.45
C ARG A 133 11.79 4.73 3.47
N ASP A 134 12.27 3.53 3.77
CA ASP A 134 11.97 2.29 3.04
C ASP A 134 11.39 1.28 4.04
N GLY A 135 10.12 0.95 3.86
CA GLY A 135 9.41 0.07 4.79
C GLY A 135 9.96 -1.36 4.81
N ASN A 136 10.50 -1.85 3.69
CA ASN A 136 11.08 -3.19 3.65
C ASN A 136 12.43 -3.24 4.36
N ALA A 137 13.33 -2.30 4.07
CA ALA A 137 14.63 -2.23 4.74
C ALA A 137 14.47 -2.01 6.26
N TRP A 138 13.52 -1.17 6.66
CA TRP A 138 13.23 -0.90 8.06
C TRP A 138 12.73 -2.14 8.81
N LEU A 139 11.79 -2.88 8.21
CA LEU A 139 11.31 -4.15 8.80
C LEU A 139 12.41 -5.21 8.85
N GLU A 140 13.31 -5.24 7.85
CA GLU A 140 14.46 -6.13 7.85
C GLU A 140 15.39 -5.89 9.05
N GLN A 141 15.59 -4.62 9.41
CA GLN A 141 16.37 -4.24 10.59
C GLN A 141 15.64 -4.60 11.87
N LEU A 142 14.34 -4.31 11.95
CA LEU A 142 13.51 -4.65 13.13
C LEU A 142 13.45 -6.17 13.38
N MET A 143 13.40 -6.99 12.33
CA MET A 143 13.45 -8.46 12.44
C MET A 143 14.80 -8.99 12.94
N ARG A 144 15.87 -8.18 12.88
CA ARG A 144 17.20 -8.51 13.40
C ARG A 144 17.55 -7.78 14.69
N HIS A 145 16.57 -7.10 15.30
CA HIS A 145 16.76 -6.41 16.57
C HIS A 145 17.19 -7.38 17.68
N GLU A 146 18.00 -6.89 18.62
CA GLU A 146 18.53 -7.69 19.73
C GLU A 146 17.39 -8.23 20.60
N ASP A 147 16.40 -7.37 20.88
CA ASP A 147 15.20 -7.73 21.64
C ASP A 147 14.29 -8.72 20.91
N GLY A 148 14.01 -9.84 21.58
CA GLY A 148 13.07 -10.87 21.08
C GLY A 148 11.62 -10.40 20.97
N ASN A 149 11.21 -9.40 21.77
CA ASN A 149 9.88 -8.79 21.66
C ASN A 149 9.75 -7.96 20.37
N MET A 150 10.74 -7.13 20.05
CA MET A 150 10.77 -6.33 18.82
C MET A 150 10.73 -7.21 17.56
N ARG A 151 11.45 -8.34 17.57
CA ARG A 151 11.40 -9.31 16.47
C ARG A 151 10.03 -9.96 16.30
N ARG A 152 9.33 -10.28 17.39
CA ARG A 152 7.94 -10.79 17.33
C ARG A 152 6.98 -9.73 16.81
N THR A 153 7.14 -8.48 17.26
CA THR A 153 6.36 -7.35 16.76
C THR A 153 6.56 -7.14 15.27
N ALA A 154 7.78 -7.31 14.74
CA ALA A 154 8.05 -7.24 13.31
C ALA A 154 7.24 -8.27 12.49
N LEU A 155 7.08 -9.49 13.00
CA LEU A 155 6.25 -10.51 12.35
C LEU A 155 4.76 -10.11 12.33
N ARG A 156 4.25 -9.58 13.46
CA ARG A 156 2.90 -9.03 13.54
C ARG A 156 2.70 -7.89 12.53
N LEU A 157 3.69 -7.00 12.36
CA LEU A 157 3.64 -5.92 11.37
C LEU A 157 3.55 -6.45 9.92
N LEU A 158 4.25 -7.54 9.60
CA LEU A 158 4.16 -8.18 8.28
C LEU A 158 2.75 -8.70 8.00
N GLU A 159 2.11 -9.29 9.00
CA GLU A 159 0.73 -9.79 8.89
C GLU A 159 -0.27 -8.64 8.75
N VAL A 160 -0.17 -7.63 9.62
CA VAL A 160 -1.08 -6.47 9.62
C VAL A 160 -0.99 -5.70 8.30
N ARG A 161 0.23 -5.42 7.79
CA ARG A 161 0.35 -4.68 6.51
C ARG A 161 -0.19 -5.48 5.33
N LYS A 162 -0.08 -6.81 5.36
CA LYS A 162 -0.67 -7.69 4.33
C LYS A 162 -2.19 -7.67 4.41
N ALA A 163 -2.75 -7.87 5.61
CA ALA A 163 -4.19 -7.87 5.84
C ALA A 163 -4.83 -6.51 5.48
N TYR A 164 -4.17 -5.42 5.84
CA TYR A 164 -4.62 -4.06 5.51
C TYR A 164 -4.66 -3.85 3.99
N ALA A 165 -3.57 -4.18 3.30
CA ALA A 165 -3.46 -4.01 1.86
C ALA A 165 -4.46 -4.89 1.06
N SER A 166 -4.79 -6.09 1.54
CA SER A 166 -5.66 -7.01 0.80
C SER A 166 -7.16 -6.87 1.12
N GLY A 167 -7.51 -6.32 2.28
CA GLY A 167 -8.88 -6.39 2.76
C GLY A 167 -9.45 -5.16 3.45
N GLN A 168 -8.65 -4.12 3.72
CA GLN A 168 -9.13 -2.91 4.42
C GLN A 168 -8.92 -1.64 3.62
N PHE A 169 -7.88 -1.60 2.79
CA PHE A 169 -7.60 -0.45 1.94
C PHE A 169 -8.51 -0.45 0.71
N ASP A 170 -9.33 0.60 0.58
CA ASP A 170 -10.21 0.77 -0.57
C ASP A 170 -9.46 1.47 -1.72
N PHE A 171 -9.03 0.68 -2.70
CA PHE A 171 -8.35 1.18 -3.89
C PHE A 171 -9.29 1.94 -4.85
N ALA A 172 -10.59 1.60 -4.86
CA ALA A 172 -11.55 2.25 -5.75
C ALA A 172 -11.84 3.67 -5.26
N ASP A 173 -12.11 3.82 -3.96
CA ASP A 173 -12.30 5.12 -3.34
C ASP A 173 -11.03 5.97 -3.39
N MET A 174 -9.85 5.37 -3.18
CA MET A 174 -8.57 6.08 -3.36
C MET A 174 -8.44 6.66 -4.77
N HIS A 175 -8.76 5.89 -5.80
CA HIS A 175 -8.71 6.37 -7.19
C HIS A 175 -9.68 7.53 -7.41
N GLN A 176 -10.94 7.39 -6.97
CA GLN A 176 -11.94 8.44 -7.11
C GLN A 176 -11.53 9.73 -6.37
N LEU A 177 -11.02 9.59 -5.15
CA LEU A 177 -10.56 10.71 -4.34
C LEU A 177 -9.36 11.41 -4.98
N ALA A 178 -8.38 10.65 -5.47
CA ALA A 178 -7.19 11.22 -6.11
C ALA A 178 -7.55 12.04 -7.36
N VAL A 179 -8.47 11.54 -8.20
CA VAL A 179 -8.95 12.28 -9.37
C VAL A 179 -9.73 13.52 -8.95
N LYS A 180 -10.64 13.39 -7.97
CA LYS A 180 -11.47 14.49 -7.48
C LYS A 180 -10.63 15.63 -6.89
N GLU A 181 -9.68 15.32 -6.03
CA GLU A 181 -8.82 16.32 -5.39
C GLU A 181 -7.92 16.98 -6.43
N LEU A 182 -7.37 16.23 -7.41
CA LEU A 182 -6.59 16.80 -8.51
C LEU A 182 -7.41 17.78 -9.35
N THR A 183 -8.65 17.42 -9.71
CA THR A 183 -9.54 18.33 -10.45
C THR A 183 -9.83 19.59 -9.65
N ARG A 184 -10.20 19.44 -8.37
CA ARG A 184 -10.49 20.58 -7.50
C ARG A 184 -9.29 21.52 -7.35
N ASP A 185 -8.09 20.96 -7.17
CA ASP A 185 -6.88 21.74 -7.00
C ASP A 185 -6.50 22.47 -8.31
N ASN A 186 -6.69 21.82 -9.47
CA ASN A 186 -6.51 22.47 -10.76
C ASN A 186 -7.52 23.62 -10.98
N ASP A 187 -8.80 23.41 -10.66
CA ASP A 187 -9.83 24.44 -10.77
C ASP A 187 -9.51 25.65 -9.89
N LYS A 188 -9.02 25.39 -8.68
CA LYS A 188 -8.56 26.45 -7.77
C LYS A 188 -7.37 27.21 -8.33
N LEU A 189 -6.34 26.51 -8.82
CA LEU A 189 -5.16 27.15 -9.41
C LEU A 189 -5.53 28.03 -10.61
N MET A 190 -6.48 27.59 -11.44
CA MET A 190 -6.99 28.38 -12.56
C MET A 190 -7.76 29.61 -12.11
N ALA A 191 -8.61 29.49 -11.08
CA ALA A 191 -9.35 30.60 -10.50
C ALA A 191 -8.41 31.65 -9.89
N ASP A 192 -7.42 31.21 -9.10
CA ASP A 192 -6.41 32.07 -8.47
C ASP A 192 -5.59 32.81 -9.55
N TYR A 193 -5.18 32.11 -10.62
CA TYR A 193 -4.45 32.72 -11.74
C TYR A 193 -5.28 33.79 -12.48
N VAL A 194 -6.58 33.54 -12.69
CA VAL A 194 -7.47 34.54 -13.30
C VAL A 194 -7.64 35.76 -12.39
N ALA A 195 -7.78 35.55 -11.08
CA ALA A 195 -7.88 36.64 -10.13
C ALA A 195 -6.60 37.51 -10.13
N ASP A 196 -5.43 36.88 -10.11
CA ASP A 196 -4.14 37.56 -10.13
C ASP A 196 -3.94 38.35 -11.42
N SER A 197 -4.23 37.75 -12.59
CA SER A 197 -4.08 38.43 -13.88
C SER A 197 -5.02 39.63 -14.06
N MET A 198 -6.24 39.55 -13.53
CA MET A 198 -7.18 40.68 -13.53
C MET A 198 -6.71 41.80 -12.60
N SER A 199 -6.14 41.47 -11.43
CA SER A 199 -5.57 42.45 -10.51
C SER A 199 -4.37 43.20 -11.09
N LEU A 200 -3.55 42.53 -11.91
CA LEU A 200 -2.40 43.15 -12.60
C LEU A 200 -2.85 44.12 -13.71
N SER A 201 -3.89 43.78 -14.47
CA SER A 201 -4.40 44.62 -15.56
C SER A 201 -5.01 45.96 -15.11
N VAL A 202 -5.40 46.09 -13.84
CA VAL A 202 -5.94 47.33 -13.26
C VAL A 202 -4.83 48.30 -12.82
N GLY A 203 -3.59 47.82 -12.66
CA GLY A 203 -2.45 48.62 -12.19
C GLY A 203 -1.66 49.35 -13.28
N GLU A 204 -1.73 48.91 -14.55
CA GLU A 204 -0.84 49.38 -15.63
C GLU A 204 -1.49 50.33 -16.66
N GLY A 205 -2.73 50.78 -16.41
CA GLY A 205 -3.52 51.58 -17.37
C GLY A 205 -3.85 53.02 -16.97
N MET A 206 -3.42 53.51 -15.80
CA MET A 206 -3.70 54.89 -15.35
C MET A 206 -2.42 55.72 -15.21
N GLY A 207 -1.58 55.73 -16.26
CA GLY A 207 -0.56 56.75 -16.45
C GLY A 207 -1.21 58.05 -16.93
N MET A 208 -1.23 59.06 -16.07
CA MET A 208 -1.67 60.43 -16.32
C MET A 208 -0.82 61.13 -17.40
N ASP A 209 -0.98 60.77 -18.68
CA ASP A 209 -0.37 61.48 -19.80
C ASP A 209 -1.40 62.37 -20.50
N GLY A 210 -1.68 63.51 -19.88
CA GLY A 210 -2.44 64.57 -20.53
C GLY A 210 -3.07 65.48 -19.51
N LEU A 211 -2.33 66.51 -19.08
CA LEU A 211 -2.82 67.82 -18.65
C LEU A 211 -1.67 68.63 -18.01
N GLN A 212 -0.74 69.14 -18.83
CA GLN A 212 -0.03 70.39 -18.53
C GLN A 212 0.10 71.17 -19.86
N GLN A 213 -0.82 72.11 -20.05
CA GLN A 213 -0.65 73.31 -20.89
C GLN A 213 -0.62 74.51 -19.95
#